data_AF-A0A7W1MEB4-F1
#
_entry.id   AF-A0A7W1MEB4-F1
#
_cell.length_a   1.000
_cell.length_b   1.000
_cell.length_c   1.000
_cell.angle_alpha   90.00
_cell.angle_beta   90.00
_cell.angle_gamma   90.00
#
_symmetry.space_group_name_H-M   'P 1'
#
loop_
_entity.id
_entity.type
_entity.pdbx_description
1 polymer ?
#
loop_
_entity_poly.entity_id
_entity_poly.type
_entity_poly.pdbx_seq_one_letter_code
_entity_poly.pdbx_strand_id
1 'polypeptide(L)'
;MNERIKTNKIHQYSVSISPHLHSKLEQHIFVFKKLLKPGYTKQQWLIEAIEEKLKNDDPDKEVENEKRVSFRIDALTKKILEKHVQQISYFRSSYSKRKWILDAIQEKLDLEEKAVKKKLLDHSETHSNTYAGS
;
A
#
# COMPACT_ATOMS: atom_id res chain seq x y z
N MET A 1 -28.85 19.95 -35.80
CA MET A 1 -29.59 19.80 -34.54
C MET A 1 -29.34 18.39 -34.02
N ASN A 2 -28.65 18.29 -32.87
CA ASN A 2 -28.55 17.17 -31.92
C ASN A 2 -27.17 17.19 -31.28
N GLU A 3 -26.95 18.20 -30.44
CA GLU A 3 -25.97 18.15 -29.37
C GLU A 3 -26.29 16.93 -28.52
N ARG A 4 -25.46 15.89 -28.61
CA ARG A 4 -25.49 14.80 -27.64
C ARG A 4 -25.07 15.41 -26.30
N ILE A 5 -26.05 15.63 -25.43
CA ILE A 5 -25.83 15.88 -24.01
C ILE A 5 -25.03 14.67 -23.49
N LYS A 6 -23.70 14.82 -23.40
CA LYS A 6 -22.84 13.90 -22.67
C LYS A 6 -23.29 14.02 -21.21
N THR A 7 -24.18 13.13 -20.80
CA THR A 7 -24.51 12.97 -19.38
C THR A 7 -23.21 12.58 -18.69
N ASN A 8 -22.64 13.51 -17.92
CA ASN A 8 -21.48 13.27 -17.08
C ASN A 8 -21.94 12.37 -15.93
N LYS A 9 -22.10 11.07 -16.21
CA LYS A 9 -22.51 10.09 -15.21
C LYS A 9 -21.38 9.98 -14.20
N ILE A 10 -21.61 10.47 -12.99
CA ILE A 10 -20.67 10.31 -11.88
C ILE A 10 -20.66 8.84 -11.50
N HIS A 11 -19.49 8.20 -11.63
CA HIS A 11 -19.28 6.82 -11.19
C HIS A 11 -18.66 6.83 -9.79
N GLN A 12 -19.27 6.08 -8.87
CA GLN A 12 -18.76 5.90 -7.52
C GLN A 12 -18.09 4.53 -7.41
N TYR A 13 -16.84 4.52 -6.91
CA TYR A 13 -16.09 3.30 -6.64
C TYR A 13 -15.83 3.17 -5.13
N SER A 14 -15.85 1.93 -4.65
CA SER A 14 -15.44 1.59 -3.28
C SER A 14 -14.40 0.48 -3.36
N VAL A 15 -13.23 0.72 -2.76
CA VAL A 15 -12.10 -0.22 -2.78
C VAL A 15 -11.66 -0.51 -1.36
N SER A 16 -11.54 -1.79 -1.03
CA SER A 16 -10.98 -2.24 0.24
C SER A 16 -9.46 -2.35 0.13
N ILE A 17 -8.74 -1.53 0.89
CA ILE A 17 -7.27 -1.56 0.98
C ILE A 17 -6.81 -2.23 2.29
N SER A 18 -5.55 -2.66 2.35
CA SER A 18 -4.99 -3.17 3.60
C SER A 18 -4.94 -2.06 4.66
N PRO A 19 -5.05 -2.39 5.97
CA PRO A 19 -4.93 -1.40 7.05
C PRO A 19 -3.64 -0.59 6.98
N HIS A 20 -2.56 -1.24 6.54
CA HIS A 20 -1.26 -0.60 6.35
C HIS A 20 -1.27 0.46 5.23
N LEU A 21 -1.77 0.11 4.04
CA LEU A 21 -1.90 1.07 2.94
C LEU A 21 -2.82 2.22 3.34
N HIS A 22 -3.89 1.93 4.09
CA HIS A 22 -4.77 2.96 4.64
C HIS A 22 -4.03 3.91 5.58
N SER A 23 -3.24 3.38 6.53
CA SER A 23 -2.46 4.21 7.46
C SER A 23 -1.42 5.08 6.73
N LYS A 24 -0.69 4.50 5.78
CA LYS A 24 0.26 5.25 4.92
C LYS A 24 -0.45 6.36 4.15
N LEU A 25 -1.61 6.08 3.56
CA LEU A 25 -2.40 7.08 2.83
C LEU A 25 -2.87 8.22 3.74
N GLU A 26 -3.44 7.92 4.92
CA GLU A 26 -3.90 8.96 5.86
C GLU A 26 -2.76 9.86 6.34
N GLN A 27 -1.62 9.27 6.72
CA GLN A 27 -0.43 10.03 7.12
C GLN A 27 0.08 10.92 5.99
N HIS A 28 0.21 10.37 4.78
CA HIS A 28 0.63 11.12 3.61
C HIS A 28 -0.29 12.30 3.33
N ILE A 29 -1.60 12.07 3.29
CA ILE A 29 -2.60 13.11 3.03
C ILE A 29 -2.55 14.18 4.11
N PHE A 30 -2.41 13.80 5.39
CA PHE A 30 -2.29 14.76 6.49
C PHE A 30 -1.08 15.69 6.30
N VAL A 31 0.10 15.11 6.02
CA VAL A 31 1.34 15.87 5.80
C VAL A 31 1.23 16.74 4.55
N PHE A 32 0.73 16.17 3.45
CA PHE A 32 0.57 16.85 2.17
C PHE A 32 -0.34 18.09 2.28
N LYS A 33 -1.49 17.95 2.97
CA LYS A 33 -2.40 19.08 3.23
C LYS A 33 -1.74 20.16 4.08
N LYS A 34 -0.98 19.75 5.10
CA LYS A 34 -0.38 20.69 6.05
C LYS A 34 0.78 21.48 5.44
N LEU A 35 1.59 20.84 4.59
CA LEU A 35 2.86 21.40 4.12
C LEU A 35 2.84 21.89 2.67
N LEU A 36 2.06 21.25 1.78
CA LEU A 36 2.17 21.48 0.34
C LEU A 36 0.90 22.11 -0.25
N LYS A 37 -0.28 21.56 0.03
CA LYS A 37 -1.55 22.04 -0.52
C LYS A 37 -2.65 22.15 0.56
N PRO A 38 -2.70 23.25 1.33
CA PRO A 38 -3.79 23.51 2.26
C PRO A 38 -5.16 23.51 1.57
N GLY A 39 -6.17 22.89 2.20
CA GLY A 39 -7.53 22.76 1.64
C GLY A 39 -7.71 21.61 0.64
N TYR A 40 -6.63 20.94 0.24
CA TYR A 40 -6.70 19.79 -0.66
C TYR A 40 -7.41 18.60 0.00
N THR A 41 -8.22 17.85 -0.75
CA THR A 41 -9.02 16.72 -0.20
C THR A 41 -8.41 15.37 -0.54
N LYS A 42 -8.73 14.35 0.28
CA LYS A 42 -8.33 12.96 0.00
C LYS A 42 -8.90 12.48 -1.35
N GLN A 43 -10.13 12.88 -1.67
CA GLN A 43 -10.79 12.54 -2.92
C GLN A 43 -10.05 13.14 -4.12
N GLN A 44 -9.69 14.42 -4.07
CA GLN A 44 -8.90 15.06 -5.14
C GLN A 44 -7.57 14.34 -5.33
N TRP A 45 -6.88 13.99 -4.24
CA TRP A 45 -5.61 13.27 -4.31
C TRP A 45 -5.75 11.91 -5.00
N LEU A 46 -6.80 11.15 -4.66
CA LEU A 46 -7.05 9.84 -5.26
C LEU A 46 -7.38 9.96 -6.76
N ILE A 47 -8.12 11.01 -7.17
CA ILE A 47 -8.42 11.27 -8.57
C ILE A 47 -7.14 11.62 -9.32
N GLU A 48 -6.32 12.54 -8.80
CA GLU A 48 -5.03 12.88 -9.42
C GLU A 48 -4.13 11.65 -9.57
N ALA A 49 -4.01 10.81 -8.55
CA ALA A 49 -3.21 9.59 -8.61
C ALA A 49 -3.69 8.61 -9.69
N ILE A 50 -5.00 8.48 -9.89
CA ILE A 50 -5.58 7.65 -10.95
C ILE A 50 -5.30 8.27 -12.33
N GLU A 51 -5.50 9.58 -12.49
CA GLU A 51 -5.23 10.27 -13.75
C GLU A 51 -3.75 10.20 -14.14
N GLU A 52 -2.85 10.37 -13.18
CA GLU A 52 -1.41 10.20 -13.39
C GLU A 52 -1.08 8.78 -13.82
N LYS A 53 -1.67 7.77 -13.16
CA LYS A 53 -1.48 6.37 -13.55
C LYS A 53 -1.99 6.11 -14.96
N LEU A 54 -3.15 6.63 -15.33
CA LEU A 54 -3.72 6.49 -16.69
C LEU A 54 -2.91 7.23 -17.75
N LYS A 55 -2.28 8.36 -17.42
CA LYS A 55 -1.40 9.10 -18.34
C LYS A 55 -0.06 8.40 -18.56
N ASN A 56 0.46 7.76 -17.51
CA ASN A 56 1.77 7.12 -17.53
C ASN A 56 1.72 5.64 -17.96
N ASP A 57 0.57 4.98 -17.83
CA ASP A 57 0.35 3.66 -18.39
C ASP A 57 0.13 3.79 -19.90
N ASP A 58 1.14 3.38 -20.63
CA ASP A 58 1.01 3.06 -22.04
C ASP A 58 0.34 1.67 -22.15
N PRO A 59 -0.89 1.57 -22.68
CA PRO A 59 -1.58 0.29 -22.80
C PRO A 59 -0.87 -0.70 -23.73
N ASP A 60 0.03 -0.22 -24.59
CA ASP A 60 0.82 -1.02 -25.52
C ASP A 60 2.19 -1.42 -24.93
N LYS A 61 2.55 -0.87 -23.76
CA LYS A 61 3.75 -1.28 -23.03
C LYS A 61 3.46 -2.59 -22.33
N GLU A 62 4.34 -3.59 -22.52
CA GLU A 62 4.25 -4.86 -21.80
C GLU A 62 4.04 -4.59 -20.31
N VAL A 63 2.87 -4.96 -19.80
CA VAL A 63 2.58 -4.96 -18.37
C VAL A 63 3.74 -5.71 -17.71
N GLU A 64 4.47 -5.05 -16.80
CA GLU A 64 5.61 -5.67 -16.14
C GLU A 64 5.23 -7.08 -15.71
N ASN A 65 5.96 -8.08 -16.24
CA ASN A 65 5.69 -9.47 -15.96
C ASN A 65 5.61 -9.66 -14.43
N GLU A 66 4.44 -10.05 -13.92
CA GLU A 66 4.24 -10.25 -12.48
C GLU A 66 5.36 -11.16 -11.96
N LYS A 67 6.20 -10.63 -11.07
CA LYS A 67 7.27 -11.43 -10.45
C LYS A 67 6.63 -12.45 -9.52
N ARG A 68 6.52 -13.70 -9.97
CA ARG A 68 5.97 -14.79 -9.18
C ARG A 68 6.97 -15.22 -8.11
N VAL A 69 6.56 -15.08 -6.84
CA VAL A 69 7.26 -15.68 -5.70
C VAL A 69 6.59 -17.00 -5.34
N SER A 70 7.35 -18.09 -5.38
CA SER A 70 6.88 -19.41 -4.95
C SER A 70 7.57 -19.83 -3.66
N PHE A 71 6.81 -20.34 -2.69
CA PHE A 71 7.33 -20.86 -1.43
C PHE A 71 6.55 -22.11 -1.04
N ARG A 72 7.13 -22.92 -0.15
CA ARG A 72 6.49 -24.11 0.42
C ARG A 72 6.28 -23.88 1.92
N ILE A 73 5.15 -24.36 2.43
CA ILE A 73 4.84 -24.40 3.86
C ILE A 73 4.49 -25.84 4.22
N ASP A 74 4.75 -26.21 5.47
CA ASP A 74 4.38 -27.53 5.99
C ASP A 74 2.84 -27.65 6.14
N ALA A 75 2.37 -28.89 6.30
CA ALA A 75 0.95 -29.21 6.38
C ALA A 75 0.25 -28.59 7.60
N LEU A 76 0.95 -28.44 8.73
CA LEU A 76 0.40 -27.84 9.94
C LEU A 76 0.19 -26.34 9.72
N THR A 77 1.20 -25.64 9.20
CA THR A 77 1.10 -24.21 8.85
C THR A 77 -0.01 -23.96 7.84
N LYS A 78 -0.15 -24.81 6.80
CA LYS A 78 -1.25 -24.73 5.85
C LYS A 78 -2.62 -24.81 6.54
N LYS A 79 -2.81 -25.78 7.45
CA LYS A 79 -4.08 -25.98 8.15
C LYS A 79 -4.44 -24.79 9.04
N ILE A 80 -3.44 -24.21 9.73
CA ILE A 80 -3.62 -23.02 10.57
C ILE A 80 -4.03 -21.81 9.73
N LEU A 81 -3.34 -21.59 8.60
CA LEU A 81 -3.66 -20.53 7.64
C LEU A 81 -5.10 -20.66 7.13
N GLU A 82 -5.48 -21.85 6.67
CA GLU A 82 -6.82 -22.11 6.14
C GLU A 82 -7.92 -21.83 7.18
N LYS A 83 -7.71 -22.26 8.42
CA LYS A 83 -8.63 -21.98 9.53
C LYS A 83 -8.78 -20.48 9.80
N HIS A 84 -7.67 -19.73 9.84
CA HIS A 84 -7.70 -18.28 10.07
C HIS A 84 -8.46 -17.56 8.96
N VAL A 85 -8.14 -17.88 7.70
CA VAL A 85 -8.81 -17.25 6.56
C VAL A 85 -10.30 -17.57 6.57
N GLN A 86 -10.69 -18.81 6.90
CA GLN A 86 -12.11 -19.18 7.01
C GLN A 86 -12.83 -18.36 8.07
N GLN A 87 -12.25 -18.20 9.27
CA GLN A 87 -12.83 -17.39 10.35
C GLN A 87 -13.02 -15.93 9.94
N ILE A 88 -12.04 -15.33 9.26
CA ILE A 88 -12.12 -13.92 8.82
C ILE A 88 -13.11 -13.78 7.66
N SER A 89 -13.13 -14.74 6.74
CA SER A 89 -13.99 -14.71 5.55
C SER A 89 -15.48 -14.70 5.89
N TYR A 90 -15.85 -15.24 7.06
CA TYR A 90 -17.22 -15.20 7.57
C TYR A 90 -17.75 -13.76 7.74
N PHE A 91 -16.88 -12.83 8.17
CA PHE A 91 -17.23 -11.43 8.36
C PHE A 91 -16.80 -10.54 7.18
N ARG A 92 -15.87 -11.02 6.35
CA ARG A 92 -15.28 -10.26 5.23
C ARG A 92 -15.13 -11.18 4.03
N SER A 93 -16.19 -11.31 3.24
CA SER A 93 -16.26 -12.23 2.09
C SER A 93 -15.15 -12.02 1.03
N SER A 94 -14.60 -10.81 0.92
CA SER A 94 -13.48 -10.49 0.02
C SER A 94 -12.10 -10.90 0.55
N TYR A 95 -12.02 -11.37 1.80
CA TYR A 95 -10.77 -11.75 2.42
C TYR A 95 -10.35 -13.16 2.00
N SER A 96 -9.20 -13.28 1.34
CA SER A 96 -8.73 -14.52 0.72
C SER A 96 -7.36 -14.95 1.25
N LYS A 97 -6.99 -16.22 0.99
CA LYS A 97 -5.65 -16.75 1.28
C LYS A 97 -4.55 -15.89 0.66
N ARG A 98 -4.74 -15.48 -0.61
CA ARG A 98 -3.80 -14.60 -1.33
C ARG A 98 -3.61 -13.29 -0.57
N LYS A 99 -4.71 -12.65 -0.15
CA LYS A 99 -4.66 -11.39 0.59
C LYS A 99 -3.93 -11.54 1.92
N TRP A 100 -4.26 -12.58 2.70
CA TRP A 100 -3.60 -12.84 3.98
C TRP A 100 -2.07 -13.03 3.81
N ILE A 101 -1.65 -13.80 2.80
CA ILE A 101 -0.22 -14.02 2.51
C ILE A 101 0.47 -12.70 2.13
N LEU A 102 -0.15 -11.88 1.28
CA LEU A 102 0.42 -10.58 0.88
C LEU A 102 0.51 -9.63 2.08
N ASP A 103 -0.52 -9.57 2.92
CA ASP A 103 -0.54 -8.75 4.13
C ASP A 103 0.59 -9.20 5.08
N ALA A 104 0.77 -10.51 5.30
CA ALA A 104 1.82 -11.05 6.16
C ALA A 104 3.25 -10.77 5.64
N ILE A 105 3.48 -10.88 4.34
CA ILE A 105 4.77 -10.54 3.71
C ILE A 105 5.06 -9.04 3.91
N GLN A 106 4.06 -8.19 3.65
CA GLN A 106 4.21 -6.75 3.78
C GLN A 106 4.54 -6.35 5.23
N GLU A 107 3.80 -6.87 6.21
CA GLU A 107 4.04 -6.61 7.64
C GLU A 107 5.46 -7.02 8.06
N LYS A 108 5.92 -8.19 7.60
CA LYS A 108 7.27 -8.68 7.87
C LYS A 108 8.33 -7.73 7.31
N LEU A 109 8.17 -7.29 6.06
CA LEU A 109 9.09 -6.35 5.40
C LEU A 109 9.13 -5.01 6.14
N ASP A 110 7.98 -4.43 6.51
CA ASP A 110 7.96 -3.15 7.22
C ASP A 110 8.60 -3.24 8.62
N LEU A 111 8.42 -4.36 9.34
CA LEU A 111 9.08 -4.58 10.63
C LEU A 111 10.60 -4.64 10.48
N GLU A 112 11.08 -5.34 9.45
CA GLU A 112 12.51 -5.45 9.16
C GLU A 112 13.08 -4.11 8.69
N GLU A 113 12.39 -3.36 7.83
CA GLU A 113 12.79 -2.00 7.44
C GLU A 113 12.89 -1.06 8.64
N LYS A 114 11.92 -1.11 9.57
CA LYS A 114 11.97 -0.31 10.81
C LYS A 114 13.17 -0.68 11.66
N ALA A 115 13.45 -1.98 11.81
CA ALA A 115 14.61 -2.45 12.57
C ALA A 115 15.93 -2.01 11.92
N VAL A 116 16.04 -2.09 10.59
CA VAL A 116 17.21 -1.63 9.84
C VAL A 116 17.40 -0.12 9.96
N LYS A 117 16.34 0.68 9.76
CA LYS A 117 16.38 2.14 9.92
C LYS A 117 16.84 2.54 11.33
N LYS A 118 16.33 1.88 12.36
CA LYS A 118 16.77 2.12 13.75
C LYS A 118 18.27 1.83 13.91
N LYS A 119 18.74 0.66 13.46
CA LYS A 119 20.17 0.31 13.54
C LYS A 119 21.07 1.29 12.78
N LEU A 120 20.63 1.78 11.62
CA LEU A 120 21.39 2.77 10.84
C LEU A 120 21.50 4.12 11.57
N LEU A 121 20.42 4.58 12.22
CA LEU A 121 20.44 5.78 13.05
C LEU A 121 21.39 5.62 14.24
N ASP A 122 21.31 4.50 14.96
CA ASP A 122 22.17 4.18 16.10
C ASP A 122 23.68 4.17 15.69
N HIS A 123 24.02 3.66 14.49
CA HIS A 123 25.40 3.67 13.98
C HIS A 123 25.87 5.08 13.55
N SER A 124 24.99 5.91 13.00
CA SER A 124 25.32 7.28 12.59
C SER A 124 25.62 8.22 13.78
N GLU A 125 24.95 8.01 14.91
CA GLU A 125 25.20 8.74 16.15
C GLU A 125 26.54 8.36 16.80
N THR A 126 26.91 7.07 16.70
CA THR A 126 28.18 6.56 17.26
C THR A 126 29.41 7.12 16.54
N HIS A 127 29.32 7.33 15.21
CA HIS A 127 30.41 7.94 14.43
C HIS A 127 30.49 9.46 14.54
N SER A 128 29.40 10.16 14.89
CA SER A 128 29.43 11.61 15.10
C SER A 128 30.12 12.00 16.42
N ASN A 129 30.14 11.11 17.40
CA ASN A 129 30.70 11.37 18.73
C ASN A 129 32.21 11.09 18.85
N THR A 130 32.85 10.55 17.80
CA THR A 130 34.29 10.24 17.78
C THR A 130 35.14 11.32 17.10
N TYR A 131 34.53 12.34 16.48
CA TYR A 131 35.22 13.47 15.86
C TYR A 131 35.07 14.81 16.60
N ALA A 132 34.30 14.85 17.70
CA ALA A 132 34.11 16.05 18.51
C ALA A 132 35.05 16.14 19.74
N GLY A 133 36.00 15.21 19.86
CA GLY A 133 36.95 15.13 20.95
C GLY A 133 38.37 14.86 20.45
N SER A 134 38.97 15.84 19.78
CA SER A 134 40.41 15.94 19.54
C SER A 134 40.79 17.41 19.44
#